data_AF-A0A3P3ZMH0-F1
#
_entry.id   AF-A0A3P3ZMH0-F1
#
_cell.length_a   1.000
_cell.length_b   1.000
_cell.length_c   1.000
_cell.angle_alpha   90.00
_cell.angle_beta   90.00
_cell.angle_gamma   90.00
#
_symmetry.space_group_name_H-M   'P 1'
#
loop_
_entity.id
_entity.type
_entity.pdbx_description
1 polymer ?
#
loop_
_entity_poly.entity_id
_entity_poly.type
_entity_poly.pdbx_seq_one_letter_code
_entity_poly.pdbx_strand_id
1 'polypeptide(L)'
;MFEALGGAVPLMRSHADKAFWNEAMTGLVALRETGTVGQIVDYLRAQRRPRLPEAIEKRERDLRTFDRTAGIEMPPALAELEKFREVPYVEVKALRSYLDGHSPFETKHGVKGAEFENVLVVIGRGWNQYNFGEMLELAGAQVVPAAKQAAFERNRNLFYVACSRPKRRLALLFTQQLSPMALRTLEHWFGADVIETLRL
;
A
#
# COMPACT_ATOMS: atom_id res chain seq x y z
N MET A 1 10.93 -16.56 15.40
CA MET A 1 11.13 -17.52 14.28
C MET A 1 10.16 -18.70 14.35
N PHE A 2 10.06 -19.41 15.47
CA PHE A 2 9.15 -20.57 15.60
C PHE A 2 7.65 -20.21 15.66
N GLU A 3 7.28 -19.06 16.24
CA GLU A 3 5.91 -18.53 16.18
C GLU A 3 5.45 -18.24 14.74
N ALA A 4 6.34 -17.74 13.88
CA ALA A 4 6.04 -17.48 12.47
C ALA A 4 5.80 -18.78 11.65
N LEU A 5 6.16 -19.94 12.21
CA LEU A 5 5.98 -21.26 11.61
C LEU A 5 4.82 -22.05 12.24
N GLY A 6 4.04 -21.42 13.13
CA GLY A 6 2.76 -21.95 13.62
C GLY A 6 2.85 -23.15 14.57
N GLY A 7 3.94 -23.29 15.35
CA GLY A 7 4.10 -24.44 16.25
C GLY A 7 4.84 -24.13 17.56
N ALA A 8 4.38 -24.75 18.64
CA ALA A 8 4.99 -24.71 19.98
C ALA A 8 6.03 -25.83 20.23
N VAL A 9 6.35 -26.63 19.21
CA VAL A 9 7.24 -27.81 19.31
C VAL A 9 8.48 -27.60 18.43
N PRO A 10 9.68 -28.07 18.83
CA PRO A 10 10.86 -28.02 17.96
C PRO A 10 10.61 -28.76 16.65
N LEU A 11 10.53 -28.01 15.55
CA LEU A 11 10.29 -28.50 14.19
C LEU A 11 11.55 -29.14 13.56
N MET A 12 12.69 -29.06 14.23
CA MET A 12 13.97 -29.61 13.83
C MET A 12 14.54 -30.42 14.99
N ARG A 13 14.68 -31.74 14.82
CA ARG A 13 15.19 -32.66 15.85
C ARG A 13 16.53 -33.27 15.45
N SER A 14 16.93 -33.11 14.19
CA SER A 14 18.15 -33.68 13.63
C SER A 14 18.78 -32.76 12.58
N HIS A 15 20.04 -33.04 12.23
CA HIS A 15 20.72 -32.39 11.11
C HIS A 15 20.01 -32.65 9.77
N ALA A 16 19.43 -33.85 9.59
CA ALA A 16 18.64 -34.19 8.41
C ALA A 16 17.40 -33.29 8.29
N ASP A 17 16.70 -33.01 9.40
CA ASP A 17 15.55 -32.09 9.39
C ASP A 17 15.96 -30.69 8.95
N LYS A 18 17.13 -30.21 9.39
CA LYS A 18 17.65 -28.89 9.01
C LYS A 18 17.95 -28.82 7.51
N ALA A 19 18.53 -29.89 6.93
CA ALA A 19 18.78 -29.95 5.49
C ALA A 19 17.46 -29.89 4.70
N PHE A 20 16.45 -30.66 5.13
CA PHE A 20 15.13 -30.67 4.49
C PHE A 20 14.41 -29.32 4.58
N TRP A 21 14.46 -28.67 5.74
CA TRP A 21 13.93 -27.31 5.92
C TRP A 21 14.63 -26.29 5.02
N ASN A 22 15.95 -26.40 4.89
CA ASN A 22 16.71 -25.52 4.02
C ASN A 22 16.26 -25.70 2.56
N GLU A 23 16.24 -26.94 2.06
CA GLU A 23 15.80 -27.25 0.71
C GLU A 23 14.36 -26.77 0.43
N ALA A 24 13.43 -27.03 1.35
CA ALA A 24 12.05 -26.57 1.24
C ALA A 24 11.94 -25.03 1.21
N MET A 25 12.70 -24.33 2.06
CA MET A 25 12.67 -22.87 2.09
C MET A 25 13.36 -22.26 0.87
N THR A 26 14.45 -22.84 0.38
CA THR A 26 15.14 -22.40 -0.84
C THR A 26 14.22 -22.55 -2.05
N GLY A 27 13.55 -23.70 -2.19
CA GLY A 27 12.59 -23.91 -3.28
C GLY A 27 11.40 -22.95 -3.19
N LEU A 28 10.88 -22.70 -1.98
CA LEU A 28 9.82 -21.72 -1.77
C LEU A 28 10.27 -20.30 -2.17
N VAL A 29 11.47 -19.87 -1.78
CA VAL A 29 12.01 -18.56 -2.14
C VAL A 29 12.12 -18.40 -3.65
N ALA A 30 12.62 -19.40 -4.36
CA ALA A 30 12.69 -19.38 -5.82
C ALA A 30 11.28 -19.30 -6.45
N LEU A 31 10.34 -20.11 -5.97
CA LEU A 31 8.98 -20.16 -6.51
C LEU A 31 8.21 -18.85 -6.29
N ARG A 32 8.54 -18.08 -5.24
CA ARG A 32 7.92 -16.77 -4.96
C ARG A 32 8.22 -15.71 -6.01
N GLU A 33 9.24 -15.89 -6.85
CA GLU A 33 9.61 -14.93 -7.89
C GLU A 33 8.91 -15.18 -9.22
N THR A 34 8.57 -16.44 -9.53
CA THR A 34 8.05 -16.82 -10.85
C THR A 34 6.72 -17.55 -10.81
N GLY A 35 6.31 -18.05 -9.64
CA GLY A 35 5.13 -18.89 -9.50
C GLY A 35 3.85 -18.12 -9.21
N THR A 36 2.72 -18.82 -9.31
CA THR A 36 1.40 -18.33 -8.92
C THR A 36 1.09 -18.64 -7.46
N VAL A 37 0.04 -18.01 -6.92
CA VAL A 37 -0.50 -18.33 -5.59
C VAL A 37 -0.80 -19.83 -5.46
N GLY A 38 -1.43 -20.43 -6.47
CA GLY A 38 -1.76 -21.86 -6.46
C GLY A 38 -0.53 -22.74 -6.36
N GLN A 39 0.52 -22.43 -7.13
CA GLN A 39 1.78 -23.18 -7.09
C GLN A 39 2.47 -23.08 -5.73
N ILE A 40 2.45 -21.89 -5.10
CA ILE A 40 2.99 -21.70 -3.74
C ILE A 40 2.22 -22.54 -2.73
N VAL A 41 0.88 -22.51 -2.78
CA VAL A 41 0.04 -23.30 -1.88
C VAL A 41 0.29 -24.80 -2.07
N ASP A 42 0.39 -25.28 -3.29
CA ASP A 42 0.62 -26.70 -3.58
C ASP A 42 2.02 -27.14 -3.16
N TYR A 43 3.03 -26.29 -3.36
CA TYR A 43 4.38 -26.51 -2.86
C TYR A 43 4.41 -26.65 -1.32
N LEU A 44 3.80 -25.70 -0.61
CA LEU A 44 3.72 -25.74 0.86
C LEU A 44 2.96 -26.97 1.38
N ARG A 45 1.90 -27.38 0.68
CA ARG A 45 1.12 -28.58 1.01
C ARG A 45 1.93 -29.86 0.82
N ALA A 46 2.72 -29.93 -0.25
CA ALA A 46 3.58 -31.09 -0.55
C ALA A 46 4.72 -31.21 0.47
N GLN A 47 5.42 -30.10 0.76
CA GLN A 47 6.55 -30.10 1.68
C GLN A 47 6.14 -30.19 3.16
N ARG A 48 4.93 -29.71 3.51
CA ARG A 48 4.41 -29.60 4.89
C ARG A 48 5.34 -28.84 5.85
N ARG A 49 6.20 -27.98 5.30
CA ARG A 49 7.28 -27.25 5.96
C ARG A 49 7.53 -25.91 5.25
N PRO A 50 6.92 -24.80 5.71
CA PRO A 50 5.93 -24.74 6.79
C PRO A 50 4.60 -25.40 6.43
N ARG A 51 3.83 -25.79 7.46
CA ARG A 51 2.46 -26.28 7.25
C ARG A 51 1.56 -25.10 6.86
N LEU A 52 0.58 -25.39 6.00
CA LEU A 52 -0.47 -24.42 5.73
C LEU A 52 -1.38 -24.29 6.96
N PRO A 53 -1.88 -23.07 7.25
CA PRO A 53 -2.95 -22.90 8.22
C PRO A 53 -4.18 -23.75 7.86
N GLU A 54 -4.83 -24.34 8.87
CA GLU A 54 -5.98 -25.23 8.69
C GLU A 54 -7.12 -24.58 7.87
N ALA A 55 -7.34 -23.27 8.05
CA ALA A 55 -8.33 -22.52 7.29
C ALA A 55 -8.03 -22.51 5.78
N ILE A 56 -6.76 -22.43 5.39
CA ILE A 56 -6.34 -22.49 3.98
C ILE A 56 -6.47 -23.93 3.48
N GLU A 57 -5.99 -24.91 4.25
CA GLU A 57 -6.11 -26.33 3.89
C GLU A 57 -7.56 -26.75 3.65
N LYS A 58 -8.50 -26.26 4.48
CA LYS A 58 -9.93 -26.54 4.33
C LYS A 58 -10.47 -25.98 3.02
N ARG A 59 -10.28 -24.69 2.75
CA ARG A 59 -10.76 -24.04 1.52
C ARG A 59 -10.18 -24.70 0.26
N GLU A 60 -8.91 -25.04 0.31
CA GLU A 60 -8.20 -25.71 -0.77
C GLU A 60 -8.66 -27.15 -0.99
N ARG A 61 -9.07 -27.84 0.07
CA ARG A 61 -9.70 -29.16 -0.03
C ARG A 61 -11.09 -29.03 -0.66
N ASP A 62 -11.90 -28.08 -0.19
CA ASP A 62 -13.25 -27.84 -0.69
C ASP A 62 -13.25 -27.55 -2.20
N LEU A 63 -12.32 -26.71 -2.68
CA LEU A 63 -12.15 -26.41 -4.11
C LEU A 63 -11.74 -27.64 -4.94
N ARG A 64 -10.86 -28.49 -4.39
CA ARG A 64 -10.41 -29.72 -5.08
C ARG A 64 -11.48 -30.79 -5.14
N THR A 65 -12.31 -30.92 -4.11
CA THR A 65 -13.37 -31.92 -4.02
C THR A 65 -14.68 -31.46 -4.65
N PHE A 66 -14.78 -30.19 -5.06
CA PHE A 66 -15.97 -29.66 -5.72
C PHE A 66 -16.19 -30.37 -7.06
N ASP A 67 -17.35 -31.03 -7.17
CA ASP A 67 -17.75 -31.74 -8.38
C ASP A 67 -18.32 -30.75 -9.40
N ARG A 68 -17.48 -30.40 -10.38
CA ARG A 68 -17.86 -29.52 -11.50
C ARG A 68 -18.83 -30.18 -12.48
N THR A 69 -19.01 -31.51 -12.41
CA THR A 69 -19.85 -32.29 -13.33
C THR A 69 -21.27 -32.49 -12.82
N ALA A 70 -21.52 -32.22 -11.52
CA ALA A 70 -22.83 -32.32 -10.90
C ALA A 70 -23.89 -31.32 -11.43
N GLY A 71 -23.50 -30.40 -12.33
CA GLY A 71 -24.38 -29.35 -12.85
C GLY A 71 -24.77 -28.29 -11.81
N ILE A 72 -24.15 -28.33 -10.63
CA ILE A 72 -24.33 -27.35 -9.56
C ILE A 72 -23.39 -26.17 -9.83
N GLU A 73 -23.93 -24.95 -9.79
CA GLU A 73 -23.12 -23.73 -9.92
C GLU A 73 -22.12 -23.63 -8.76
N MET A 74 -20.87 -23.28 -9.08
CA MET A 74 -19.82 -23.16 -8.08
C MET A 74 -20.13 -22.02 -7.10
N PRO A 75 -20.03 -22.26 -5.78
CA PRO A 75 -20.14 -21.19 -4.79
C PRO A 75 -19.17 -20.04 -5.11
N PRO A 76 -19.60 -18.76 -4.97
CA PRO A 76 -18.78 -17.60 -5.34
C PRO A 76 -17.39 -17.61 -4.69
N ALA A 77 -17.30 -17.99 -3.41
CA ALA A 77 -16.03 -18.06 -2.70
C ALA A 77 -15.04 -19.09 -3.26
N LEU A 78 -15.53 -20.20 -3.84
CA LEU A 78 -14.66 -21.20 -4.48
C LEU A 78 -14.22 -20.72 -5.86
N ALA A 79 -15.10 -20.06 -6.61
CA ALA A 79 -14.77 -19.46 -7.90
C ALA A 79 -13.75 -18.32 -7.74
N GLU A 80 -13.88 -17.50 -6.70
CA GLU A 80 -12.89 -16.49 -6.33
C GLU A 80 -11.55 -17.10 -5.96
N LEU A 81 -11.55 -18.19 -5.18
CA LEU A 81 -10.32 -18.89 -4.81
C LEU A 81 -9.64 -19.52 -6.03
N GLU A 82 -10.40 -20.10 -6.96
CA GLU A 82 -9.88 -20.65 -8.21
C GLU A 82 -9.15 -19.57 -9.02
N LYS A 83 -9.78 -18.42 -9.22
CA LYS A 83 -9.15 -17.26 -9.88
C LYS A 83 -7.94 -16.75 -9.11
N PHE A 84 -8.03 -16.68 -7.79
CA PHE A 84 -6.92 -16.21 -6.96
C PHE A 84 -5.68 -17.10 -7.08
N ARG A 85 -5.86 -18.42 -7.29
CA ARG A 85 -4.74 -19.35 -7.51
C ARG A 85 -3.95 -19.08 -8.80
N GLU A 86 -4.56 -18.42 -9.78
CA GLU A 86 -3.91 -18.04 -11.05
C GLU A 86 -3.06 -16.77 -10.92
N VAL A 87 -3.26 -15.98 -9.87
CA VAL A 87 -2.54 -14.72 -9.66
C VAL A 87 -1.04 -14.97 -9.47
N PRO A 88 -0.16 -14.25 -10.21
CA PRO A 88 1.29 -14.29 -9.97
C PRO A 88 1.63 -13.90 -8.53
N TYR A 89 2.45 -14.70 -7.84
CA TYR A 89 2.74 -14.46 -6.42
C TYR A 89 3.52 -13.15 -6.18
N VAL A 90 4.20 -12.65 -7.22
CA VAL A 90 4.85 -11.33 -7.22
C VAL A 90 3.87 -10.19 -6.95
N GLU A 91 2.60 -10.32 -7.36
CA GLU A 91 1.58 -9.32 -7.06
C GLU A 91 1.22 -9.31 -5.58
N VAL A 92 1.15 -10.49 -4.94
CA VAL A 92 0.95 -10.60 -3.49
C VAL A 92 2.14 -10.00 -2.74
N LYS A 93 3.37 -10.21 -3.22
CA LYS A 93 4.56 -9.55 -2.66
C LYS A 93 4.48 -8.03 -2.80
N ALA A 94 4.08 -7.53 -3.97
CA ALA A 94 3.94 -6.10 -4.22
C ALA A 94 2.85 -5.49 -3.32
N LEU A 95 1.69 -6.15 -3.19
CA LEU A 95 0.63 -5.76 -2.28
C LEU A 95 1.13 -5.73 -0.83
N ARG A 96 1.87 -6.74 -0.39
CA ARG A 96 2.43 -6.77 0.97
C ARG A 96 3.41 -5.61 1.19
N SER A 97 4.30 -5.36 0.23
CA SER A 97 5.24 -4.23 0.27
C SER A 97 4.51 -2.88 0.35
N TYR A 98 3.42 -2.74 -0.42
CA TYR A 98 2.55 -1.57 -0.36
C TYR A 98 1.93 -1.38 1.02
N LEU A 99 1.34 -2.45 1.60
CA LEU A 99 0.71 -2.41 2.92
C LEU A 99 1.70 -2.17 4.06
N ASP A 100 2.95 -2.63 3.91
CA ASP A 100 4.03 -2.43 4.89
C ASP A 100 4.65 -1.02 4.83
N GLY A 101 4.03 -0.06 4.14
CA GLY A 101 4.48 1.34 4.06
C GLY A 101 5.76 1.54 3.23
N HIS A 102 6.13 0.56 2.40
CA HIS A 102 7.23 0.69 1.44
C HIS A 102 6.74 1.22 0.09
N SER A 103 5.45 1.58 -0.01
CA SER A 103 4.91 2.26 -1.17
C SER A 103 5.43 3.70 -1.23
N PRO A 104 5.92 4.17 -2.39
CA PRO A 104 6.19 5.60 -2.59
C PRO A 104 4.90 6.45 -2.64
N PHE A 105 3.72 5.82 -2.57
CA PHE A 105 2.41 6.48 -2.61
C PHE A 105 1.56 6.06 -1.41
N GLU A 106 1.25 7.01 -0.52
CA GLU A 106 0.33 6.80 0.59
C GLU A 106 -0.76 7.87 0.61
N THR A 107 -2.01 7.44 0.80
CA THR A 107 -3.12 8.37 1.06
C THR A 107 -3.16 8.69 2.56
N LYS A 108 -3.33 9.98 2.88
CA LYS A 108 -2.98 10.59 4.17
C LYS A 108 -3.74 10.11 5.42
N HIS A 109 -4.56 9.07 5.36
CA HIS A 109 -5.20 8.51 6.56
C HIS A 109 -4.29 7.59 7.38
N GLY A 110 -3.19 7.08 6.80
CA GLY A 110 -2.24 6.16 7.48
C GLY A 110 -0.94 6.78 8.01
N VAL A 111 -0.68 8.06 7.74
CA VAL A 111 0.69 8.64 7.83
C VAL A 111 0.94 9.57 9.02
N LYS A 112 0.06 9.59 10.02
CA LYS A 112 0.21 10.47 11.18
C LYS A 112 1.38 10.00 12.06
N GLY A 113 2.57 10.55 11.81
CA GLY A 113 3.80 10.27 12.55
C GLY A 113 4.95 9.69 11.72
N ALA A 114 4.69 9.30 10.46
CA ALA A 114 5.74 8.87 9.54
C ALA A 114 6.47 10.08 8.93
N GLU A 115 7.76 9.91 8.62
CA GLU A 115 8.61 10.87 7.93
C GLU A 115 9.38 10.15 6.82
N PHE A 116 9.58 10.81 5.68
CA PHE A 116 10.19 10.23 4.48
C PHE A 116 11.39 11.06 4.03
N GLU A 117 12.40 10.45 3.40
CA GLU A 117 13.59 11.17 2.93
C GLU A 117 13.24 12.29 1.93
N ASN A 118 12.45 11.96 0.89
CA ASN A 118 12.00 12.89 -0.14
C ASN A 118 10.49 12.72 -0.36
N VAL A 119 9.74 13.82 -0.45
CA VAL A 119 8.28 13.80 -0.61
C VAL A 119 7.86 14.64 -1.81
N LEU A 120 7.06 14.04 -2.71
CA LEU A 120 6.29 14.75 -3.72
C LEU A 120 4.83 14.81 -3.29
N VAL A 121 4.28 16.00 -3.13
CA VAL A 121 2.87 16.22 -2.84
C VAL A 121 2.17 16.62 -4.13
N VAL A 122 1.30 15.75 -4.65
CA VAL A 122 0.46 16.06 -5.82
C VAL A 122 -0.88 16.63 -5.34
N ILE A 123 -1.17 17.84 -5.78
CA ILE A 123 -2.34 18.64 -5.38
C ILE A 123 -3.22 18.83 -6.60
N GLY A 124 -4.29 18.05 -6.68
CA GLY A 124 -5.28 18.12 -7.76
C GLY A 124 -6.70 18.32 -7.26
N ARG A 125 -7.65 18.34 -8.21
CA ARG A 125 -9.09 18.28 -7.93
C ARG A 125 -9.55 16.83 -7.90
N GLY A 126 -10.48 16.49 -7.01
CA GLY A 126 -11.03 15.14 -6.90
C GLY A 126 -11.66 14.83 -5.54
N TRP A 127 -11.38 15.64 -4.52
CA TRP A 127 -11.98 15.47 -3.20
C TRP A 127 -12.67 16.75 -2.74
N ASN A 128 -14.01 16.73 -2.73
CA ASN A 128 -14.86 17.92 -2.58
C ASN A 128 -14.70 18.68 -1.26
N GLN A 129 -14.00 18.12 -0.28
CA GLN A 129 -13.79 18.76 1.03
C GLN A 129 -12.57 19.70 1.08
N TYR A 130 -11.69 19.66 0.08
CA TYR A 130 -10.43 20.42 0.07
C TYR A 130 -10.28 21.30 -1.16
N ASN A 131 -9.91 22.55 -0.93
CA ASN A 131 -9.59 23.55 -1.95
C ASN A 131 -8.30 24.28 -1.54
N PHE A 132 -7.16 23.74 -1.96
CA PHE A 132 -5.86 24.31 -1.62
C PHE A 132 -5.58 25.65 -2.33
N GLY A 133 -6.17 25.89 -3.52
CA GLY A 133 -6.03 27.17 -4.21
C GLY A 133 -6.66 28.31 -3.40
N GLU A 134 -7.93 28.12 -3.00
CA GLU A 134 -8.62 29.08 -2.12
C GLU A 134 -7.93 29.21 -0.75
N MET A 135 -7.43 28.11 -0.19
CA MET A 135 -6.67 28.18 1.06
C MET A 135 -5.43 29.07 0.92
N LEU A 136 -4.66 28.94 -0.17
CA LEU A 136 -3.48 29.77 -0.43
C LEU A 136 -3.84 31.24 -0.64
N GLU A 137 -4.94 31.54 -1.32
CA GLU A 137 -5.45 32.91 -1.47
C GLU A 137 -5.78 33.53 -0.11
N LEU A 138 -6.52 32.77 0.72
CA LEU A 138 -6.91 33.21 2.07
C LEU A 138 -5.71 33.33 3.01
N ALA A 139 -4.69 32.50 2.85
CA ALA A 139 -3.50 32.54 3.68
C ALA A 139 -2.63 33.77 3.41
N GLY A 140 -2.69 34.32 2.19
CA GLY A 140 -2.04 35.58 1.83
C GLY A 140 -2.89 36.83 2.09
N ALA A 141 -4.15 36.66 2.52
CA ALA A 141 -5.05 37.77 2.83
C ALA A 141 -4.85 38.26 4.28
N GLN A 142 -5.22 39.52 4.55
CA GLN A 142 -5.12 40.08 5.91
C GLN A 142 -6.09 39.43 6.90
N VAL A 143 -7.27 39.01 6.43
CA VAL A 143 -8.33 38.42 7.27
C VAL A 143 -9.00 37.27 6.52
N VAL A 144 -9.11 36.13 7.19
CA VAL A 144 -9.92 35.00 6.71
C VAL A 144 -11.39 35.25 7.10
N PRO A 145 -12.35 35.22 6.15
CA PRO A 145 -13.76 35.41 6.49
C PRO A 145 -14.26 34.35 7.47
N ALA A 146 -15.06 34.75 8.48
CA ALA A 146 -15.55 33.84 9.52
C ALA A 146 -16.28 32.60 8.95
N ALA A 147 -17.07 32.78 7.88
CA ALA A 147 -17.76 31.70 7.19
C ALA A 147 -16.82 30.66 6.55
N LYS A 148 -15.58 31.03 6.24
CA LYS A 148 -14.56 30.16 5.63
C LYS A 148 -13.53 29.64 6.62
N GLN A 149 -13.55 30.09 7.88
CA GLN A 149 -12.53 29.76 8.88
C GLN A 149 -12.32 28.25 9.03
N ALA A 150 -13.39 27.48 9.24
CA ALA A 150 -13.29 26.04 9.43
C ALA A 150 -12.75 25.32 8.18
N ALA A 151 -13.12 25.77 6.98
CA ALA A 151 -12.60 25.20 5.73
C ALA A 151 -11.11 25.55 5.55
N PHE A 152 -10.75 26.81 5.80
CA PHE A 152 -9.37 27.27 5.77
C PHE A 152 -8.49 26.45 6.71
N GLU A 153 -8.89 26.29 7.98
CA GLU A 153 -8.13 25.53 8.97
C GLU A 153 -7.94 24.06 8.57
N ARG A 154 -8.98 23.40 8.08
CA ARG A 154 -8.86 22.00 7.59
C ARG A 154 -7.86 21.89 6.45
N ASN A 155 -7.95 22.77 5.45
CA ASN A 155 -7.04 22.78 4.32
C ASN A 155 -5.60 23.11 4.74
N ARG A 156 -5.43 24.15 5.56
CA ARG A 156 -4.13 24.59 6.10
C ARG A 156 -3.48 23.47 6.91
N ASN A 157 -4.21 22.82 7.80
CA ASN A 157 -3.67 21.74 8.63
C ASN A 157 -3.23 20.55 7.76
N LEU A 158 -4.01 20.18 6.74
CA LEU A 158 -3.63 19.09 5.83
C LEU A 158 -2.42 19.44 4.96
N PHE A 159 -2.33 20.70 4.53
CA PHE A 159 -1.19 21.23 3.79
C PHE A 159 0.08 21.24 4.64
N TYR A 160 -0.02 21.73 5.88
CA TYR A 160 1.06 21.70 6.87
C TYR A 160 1.55 20.27 7.15
N VAL A 161 0.63 19.32 7.33
CA VAL A 161 1.00 17.91 7.50
C VAL A 161 1.77 17.40 6.27
N ALA A 162 1.34 17.72 5.05
CA ALA A 162 2.07 17.35 3.83
C ALA A 162 3.49 17.88 3.82
N CYS A 163 3.64 19.17 4.08
CA CYS A 163 4.91 19.88 3.97
C CYS A 163 5.88 19.53 5.11
N SER A 164 5.39 18.95 6.20
CA SER A 164 6.19 18.53 7.36
C SER A 164 6.60 17.04 7.35
N ARG A 165 6.19 16.26 6.34
CA ARG A 165 6.66 14.87 6.18
C ARG A 165 8.10 14.68 5.67
N PRO A 166 8.68 15.55 4.82
CA PRO A 166 10.00 15.32 4.25
C PRO A 166 11.12 15.61 5.25
N LYS A 167 12.13 14.74 5.28
CA LYS A 167 13.37 14.94 6.04
C LYS A 167 14.40 15.77 5.26
N ARG A 168 14.43 15.63 3.93
CA ARG A 168 15.43 16.30 3.08
C ARG A 168 14.83 17.13 1.96
N ARG A 169 13.93 16.59 1.14
CA ARG A 169 13.42 17.29 -0.06
C ARG A 169 11.91 17.25 -0.15
N LEU A 170 11.31 18.40 -0.48
CA LEU A 170 9.89 18.58 -0.74
C LEU A 170 9.69 19.07 -2.17
N ALA A 171 8.77 18.47 -2.90
CA ALA A 171 8.22 19.01 -4.14
C ALA A 171 6.69 19.11 -4.03
N LEU A 172 6.13 20.25 -4.43
CA LEU A 172 4.68 20.46 -4.50
C LEU A 172 4.27 20.57 -5.97
N LEU A 173 3.48 19.61 -6.43
CA LEU A 173 2.95 19.60 -7.79
C LEU A 173 1.48 19.98 -7.77
N PHE A 174 1.15 21.18 -8.24
CA PHE A 174 -0.24 21.59 -8.44
C PHE A 174 -0.68 21.23 -9.86
N THR A 175 -1.67 20.35 -9.99
CA THR A 175 -2.24 19.96 -11.29
C THR A 175 -3.40 20.86 -11.72
N GLN A 176 -3.66 21.92 -10.96
CA GLN A 176 -4.67 22.95 -11.25
C GLN A 176 -4.01 24.31 -11.38
N GLN A 177 -4.60 25.18 -12.19
CA GLN A 177 -4.17 26.56 -12.29
C GLN A 177 -4.42 27.28 -10.96
N LEU A 178 -3.36 27.86 -10.41
CA LEU A 178 -3.42 28.70 -9.23
C LEU A 178 -3.67 30.15 -9.62
N SER A 179 -4.39 30.89 -8.79
CA SER A 179 -4.55 32.33 -8.99
C SER A 179 -3.24 33.06 -8.68
N PRO A 180 -3.05 34.30 -9.19
CA PRO A 180 -1.89 35.11 -8.87
C PRO A 180 -1.71 35.35 -7.37
N MET A 181 -2.82 35.41 -6.61
CA MET A 181 -2.77 35.55 -5.15
C MET A 181 -2.20 34.30 -4.48
N ALA A 182 -2.69 33.11 -4.89
CA ALA A 182 -2.16 31.85 -4.38
C ALA A 182 -0.68 31.65 -4.73
N LEU A 183 -0.27 32.04 -5.94
CA LEU A 183 1.14 32.00 -6.36
C LEU A 183 2.01 32.92 -5.49
N ARG A 184 1.58 34.17 -5.24
CA ARG A 184 2.31 35.07 -4.33
C ARG A 184 2.45 34.51 -2.92
N THR A 185 1.43 33.84 -2.40
CA THR A 185 1.53 33.15 -1.11
C THR A 185 2.60 32.05 -1.15
N LEU A 186 2.66 31.25 -2.21
CA LEU A 186 3.69 30.22 -2.38
C LEU A 186 5.09 30.83 -2.54
N GLU A 187 5.23 31.88 -3.35
CA GLU A 187 6.50 32.62 -3.52
C GLU A 187 7.00 33.16 -2.18
N HIS A 188 6.09 33.68 -1.35
CA HIS A 188 6.42 34.15 -0.02
C HIS A 188 6.86 33.02 0.93
N TRP A 189 6.24 31.84 0.84
CA TRP A 189 6.54 30.71 1.73
C TRP A 189 7.78 29.90 1.33
N PHE A 190 8.00 29.70 0.02
CA PHE A 190 9.02 28.79 -0.49
C PHE A 190 10.16 29.51 -1.23
N GLY A 191 9.98 30.78 -1.61
CA GLY A 191 10.89 31.50 -2.50
C GLY A 191 10.36 31.51 -3.94
N ALA A 192 10.59 32.61 -4.65
CA ALA A 192 10.16 32.75 -6.04
C ALA A 192 11.08 31.97 -7.01
N ASP A 193 12.32 31.71 -6.61
CA ASP A 193 13.35 31.00 -7.38
C ASP A 193 13.12 29.49 -7.47
N VAL A 194 12.24 28.94 -6.64
CA VAL A 194 11.92 27.50 -6.61
C VAL A 194 10.56 27.15 -7.23
N ILE A 195 9.87 28.15 -7.81
CA ILE A 195 8.55 27.95 -8.41
C ILE A 195 8.69 27.94 -9.93
N GLU A 196 8.33 26.80 -10.52
CA GLU A 196 8.39 26.58 -11.95
C GLU A 196 6.99 26.34 -12.51
N THR A 197 6.65 27.04 -13.59
CA THR A 197 5.39 26.80 -14.31
C THR A 197 5.59 25.66 -15.28
N LEU A 198 4.82 24.58 -15.12
CA LEU A 198 4.83 23.48 -16.08
C LEU A 198 4.18 23.92 -17.39
N ARG A 199 4.94 23.85 -18.49
CA ARG A 199 4.39 23.94 -19.85
C ARG A 199 3.82 22.57 -20.18
N LEU A 200 2.49 22.48 -20.21
CA LEU A 200 1.76 21.32 -20.71
C LEU A 200 1.58 21.43 -22.23
#